data_AF-A0A4U8S126-F1
#
_entry.id   AF-A0A4U8S126-F1
#
_cell.length_a   1.000
_cell.length_b   1.000
_cell.length_c   1.000
_cell.angle_alpha   90.00
_cell.angle_beta   90.00
_cell.angle_gamma   90.00
#
_symmetry.space_group_name_H-M   'P 1'
#
loop_
_entity.id
_entity.type
_entity.pdbx_description
1 polymer ?
#
loop_
_entity_poly.entity_id
_entity_poly.type
_entity_poly.pdbx_seq_one_letter_code
_entity_poly.pdbx_strand_id
1 'polypeptide(L)'
;MSNKEQIQKLRDNTELAMAAYGYFHLVGKKFKDDEQYPDDKADKPITLHDILDMTYKKYIAVKSNPHKPDDEIKVGKLDGDMTPNQAKRFFSRYDLLIHHIPNTESGFSATLFGEKRKQRNTESKGVI
;
A
#
# COMPACT_ATOMS: atom_id res chain seq x y z
N MET A 1 10.01 -23.63 -10.82
CA MET A 1 9.77 -22.63 -9.76
C MET A 1 9.71 -23.38 -8.44
N SER A 2 10.59 -23.06 -7.49
CA SER A 2 10.59 -23.69 -6.17
C SER A 2 9.50 -23.09 -5.27
N ASN A 3 9.13 -23.79 -4.20
CA ASN A 3 8.18 -23.27 -3.20
C ASN A 3 8.66 -21.94 -2.59
N LYS A 4 9.98 -21.75 -2.44
CA LYS A 4 10.57 -20.52 -1.93
C LYS A 4 10.34 -19.33 -2.88
N GLU A 5 10.51 -19.55 -4.18
CA GLU A 5 10.24 -18.53 -5.21
C GLU A 5 8.76 -18.17 -5.28
N GLN A 6 7.88 -19.16 -5.11
CA GLN A 6 6.43 -18.92 -5.07
C GLN A 6 6.00 -18.10 -3.85
N ILE A 7 6.55 -18.40 -2.67
CA ILE A 7 6.28 -17.65 -1.43
C ILE A 7 6.80 -16.22 -1.56
N GLN A 8 8.00 -16.03 -2.10
CA GLN A 8 8.55 -14.70 -2.33
C GLN A 8 7.67 -13.90 -3.28
N LYS A 9 7.27 -14.48 -4.41
CA LYS A 9 6.39 -13.84 -5.39
C LYS A 9 5.02 -13.50 -4.79
N LEU A 10 4.47 -14.34 -3.91
CA LEU A 10 3.23 -14.04 -3.19
C LEU A 10 3.43 -12.84 -2.27
N ARG A 11 4.51 -12.82 -1.48
CA ARG A 11 4.86 -11.70 -0.60
C ARG A 11 5.01 -10.39 -1.37
N ASP A 12 5.80 -10.38 -2.44
CA ASP A 12 6.05 -9.17 -3.24
C ASP A 12 4.75 -8.62 -3.86
N ASN A 13 3.88 -9.50 -4.37
CA ASN A 13 2.56 -9.10 -4.87
C ASN A 13 1.65 -8.53 -3.79
N THR A 14 1.80 -9.01 -2.54
CA THR A 14 1.01 -8.56 -1.39
C THR A 14 1.48 -7.20 -0.91
N GLU A 15 2.80 -7.03 -0.76
CA GLU A 15 3.44 -5.76 -0.43
C GLU A 15 3.09 -4.67 -1.46
N LEU A 16 3.01 -5.03 -2.74
CA LEU A 16 2.65 -4.09 -3.79
C LEU A 16 1.15 -3.75 -3.84
N ALA A 17 0.27 -4.73 -3.64
CA ALA A 17 -1.16 -4.44 -3.55
C ALA A 17 -1.45 -3.57 -2.31
N MET A 18 -0.74 -3.81 -1.19
CA MET A 18 -0.72 -2.89 -0.07
C MET A 18 -0.15 -1.53 -0.46
N ALA A 19 0.89 -1.44 -1.30
CA ALA A 19 1.40 -0.16 -1.82
C ALA A 19 0.33 0.65 -2.59
N ALA A 20 -0.55 -0.03 -3.32
CA ALA A 20 -1.62 0.59 -4.11
C ALA A 20 -2.83 1.04 -3.28
N TYR A 21 -3.11 0.38 -2.14
CA TYR A 21 -4.26 0.66 -1.27
C TYR A 21 -3.90 1.26 0.09
N GLY A 22 -2.61 1.25 0.43
CA GLY A 22 -2.07 1.82 1.64
C GLY A 22 -2.16 3.33 1.55
N TYR A 23 -2.65 3.94 2.62
CA TYR A 23 -2.94 5.37 2.68
C TYR A 23 -1.62 6.18 2.86
N PHE A 24 -0.60 5.93 2.04
CA PHE A 24 0.77 6.49 2.19
C PHE A 24 0.83 8.02 2.13
N HIS A 25 -0.18 8.67 1.56
CA HIS A 25 -0.34 10.12 1.63
C HIS A 25 -0.57 10.66 3.07
N LEU A 26 -0.87 9.78 4.03
CA LEU A 26 -1.01 10.10 5.45
C LEU A 26 0.29 10.00 6.24
N VAL A 27 1.40 9.54 5.63
CA VAL A 27 2.72 9.57 6.27
C VAL A 27 3.07 11.01 6.67
N GLY A 28 3.59 11.18 7.89
CA GLY A 28 3.95 12.50 8.42
C GLY A 28 2.77 13.31 8.97
N LYS A 29 1.53 12.81 8.89
CA LYS A 29 0.37 13.40 9.58
C LYS A 29 0.35 12.93 11.03
N LYS A 30 -0.48 13.55 11.88
CA LYS A 30 -0.66 13.12 13.26
C LYS A 30 -1.85 12.18 13.36
N PHE A 31 -1.83 11.29 14.35
CA PHE A 31 -3.06 10.68 14.83
C PHE A 31 -3.91 11.74 15.53
N LYS A 32 -5.23 11.63 15.42
CA LYS A 32 -6.15 12.44 16.22
C LYS A 32 -5.87 12.18 17.70
N ASP A 33 -5.89 13.20 18.55
CA ASP A 33 -5.77 12.95 19.98
C ASP A 33 -7.08 12.31 20.50
N ASP A 34 -7.01 11.04 20.89
CA ASP A 34 -8.15 10.23 21.32
C ASP A 34 -7.66 9.16 22.31
N GLU A 35 -8.33 9.00 23.45
CA GLU A 35 -7.94 8.07 24.54
C GLU A 35 -7.84 6.60 24.07
N GLN A 36 -8.45 6.28 22.92
CA GLN A 36 -8.39 4.96 22.31
C GLN A 36 -7.01 4.60 21.72
N TYR A 37 -6.13 5.58 21.54
CA TYR A 37 -4.83 5.39 20.92
C TYR A 37 -3.74 5.17 21.97
N PRO A 38 -2.78 4.27 21.74
CA PRO A 38 -1.74 4.01 22.72
C PRO A 38 -0.91 5.28 22.96
N ASP A 39 -0.67 5.59 24.24
CA ASP A 39 0.00 6.82 24.71
C ASP A 39 1.34 7.07 24.03
N ASP A 40 2.00 6.01 23.53
CA ASP A 40 3.29 6.09 22.85
C ASP A 40 3.22 6.68 21.44
N LYS A 41 2.02 6.85 20.86
CA LYS A 41 1.79 7.43 19.53
C LYS A 41 1.19 8.82 19.57
N ALA A 42 0.77 9.31 20.74
CA ALA A 42 0.38 10.70 20.92
C ALA A 42 1.54 11.60 20.44
N ASP A 43 1.22 12.58 19.60
CA ASP A 43 2.17 13.52 18.97
C ASP A 43 3.24 12.96 18.01
N LYS A 44 3.33 11.64 17.81
CA LYS A 44 4.25 11.09 16.81
C LYS A 44 3.63 11.13 15.41
N PRO A 45 4.41 11.46 14.37
CA PRO A 45 3.93 11.39 13.00
C PRO A 45 3.64 9.94 12.62
N ILE A 46 2.57 9.74 11.84
CA ILE A 46 2.22 8.46 11.21
C ILE A 46 3.38 8.02 10.33
N THR A 47 3.86 6.81 10.58
CA THR A 47 4.93 6.18 9.81
C THR A 47 4.39 5.21 8.75
N LEU A 48 5.26 4.75 7.86
CA LEU A 48 4.94 3.67 6.92
C LEU A 48 4.50 2.40 7.66
N HIS A 49 5.13 2.10 8.79
CA HIS A 49 4.81 0.92 9.59
C HIS A 49 3.37 1.01 10.12
N ASP A 50 2.97 2.18 10.61
CA ASP A 50 1.64 2.39 11.19
C ASP A 50 0.52 2.24 10.14
N ILE A 51 0.80 2.57 8.88
CA ILE A 51 -0.15 2.41 7.77
C ILE A 51 -0.37 0.95 7.41
N LEU A 52 0.68 0.12 7.55
CA LEU A 52 0.66 -1.30 7.22
C LEU A 52 0.25 -2.18 8.41
N ASP A 53 0.34 -1.65 9.62
CA ASP A 53 -0.04 -2.35 10.85
C ASP A 53 -1.55 -2.23 11.09
N MET A 54 -2.20 -3.39 11.07
CA MET A 54 -3.65 -3.52 11.28
C MET A 54 -4.10 -3.10 12.68
N THR A 55 -3.18 -2.98 13.64
CA THR A 55 -3.45 -2.43 14.97
C THR A 55 -4.00 -1.01 14.89
N TYR A 56 -3.50 -0.20 13.94
CA TYR A 56 -3.94 1.18 13.73
C TYR A 56 -5.12 1.28 12.74
N LYS A 57 -5.74 0.16 12.38
CA LYS A 57 -6.91 0.18 11.50
C LYS A 57 -8.02 1.01 12.16
N LYS A 58 -8.61 1.88 11.36
CA LYS A 58 -9.63 2.88 11.68
C LYS A 58 -9.13 4.12 12.42
N TYR A 59 -7.83 4.23 12.69
CA TYR A 59 -7.29 5.42 13.33
C TYR A 59 -7.44 6.63 12.40
N ILE A 60 -7.74 7.78 12.98
CA ILE A 60 -8.00 9.01 12.24
C ILE A 60 -6.69 9.79 12.12
N ALA A 61 -6.37 10.19 10.90
CA ALA A 61 -5.25 11.09 10.64
C ALA A 61 -5.76 12.54 10.60
N VAL A 62 -5.03 13.43 11.27
CA VAL A 62 -5.33 14.86 11.39
C VAL A 62 -4.14 15.72 11.00
N LYS A 63 -4.43 17.01 10.77
CA LYS A 63 -3.44 18.08 10.69
C LYS A 63 -3.88 19.24 11.58
N SER A 64 -2.94 20.00 12.12
CA SER A 64 -3.24 21.23 12.84
C SER A 64 -3.97 22.23 11.94
N ASN A 65 -4.97 22.91 12.50
CA ASN A 65 -5.66 23.99 11.82
C ASN A 65 -4.79 25.26 11.84
N PRO A 66 -4.41 25.81 10.68
CA PRO A 66 -3.59 27.03 10.63
C PRO A 66 -4.26 28.27 11.26
N HIS A 67 -5.59 28.26 11.37
CA HIS A 67 -6.37 29.39 11.85
C HIS A 67 -6.74 29.28 13.34
N LYS A 68 -6.59 28.08 13.93
CA LYS A 68 -6.94 27.78 15.32
C LYS A 68 -5.96 26.72 15.86
N PRO A 69 -4.97 27.12 16.68
CA PRO A 69 -3.89 26.22 17.11
C PRO A 69 -4.37 24.94 17.82
N ASP A 70 -5.47 25.06 18.57
CA ASP A 70 -6.04 23.96 19.38
C ASP A 70 -7.07 23.11 18.60
N ASP A 71 -7.21 23.34 17.30
CA ASP A 71 -8.19 22.68 16.45
C ASP A 71 -7.51 21.76 15.42
N GLU A 72 -8.09 20.58 15.23
CA GLU A 72 -7.56 19.54 14.36
C GLU A 72 -8.48 19.29 13.17
N ILE A 73 -7.91 19.34 11.97
CA ILE A 73 -8.64 19.03 10.74
C ILE A 73 -8.37 17.59 10.37
N LYS A 74 -9.44 16.78 10.31
CA LYS A 74 -9.38 15.42 9.78
C LYS A 74 -8.92 15.42 8.32
N VAL A 75 -7.85 14.70 8.04
CA VAL A 75 -7.29 14.54 6.69
C VAL A 75 -7.51 13.15 6.11
N GLY A 76 -7.75 12.15 6.96
CA GLY A 76 -7.96 10.79 6.50
C GLY A 76 -8.24 9.80 7.61
N LYS A 77 -8.28 8.52 7.23
CA LYS A 77 -8.45 7.39 8.14
C LYS A 77 -7.59 6.25 7.62
N LEU A 78 -6.84 5.61 8.50
CA LEU A 78 -6.12 4.38 8.19
C LEU A 78 -7.14 3.26 8.04
N ASP A 79 -7.59 2.97 6.84
CA ASP A 79 -8.52 1.86 6.57
C ASP A 79 -8.00 0.96 5.45
N GLY A 80 -6.67 0.89 5.36
CA GLY A 80 -5.95 0.04 4.42
C GLY A 80 -6.02 -1.40 4.88
N ASP A 81 -7.07 -2.12 4.50
CA ASP A 81 -7.19 -3.55 4.77
C ASP A 81 -7.10 -4.33 3.46
N MET A 82 -6.00 -5.07 3.28
CA MET A 82 -5.82 -5.96 2.13
C MET A 82 -6.65 -7.24 2.27
N THR A 83 -7.97 -7.06 2.39
CA THR A 83 -8.92 -8.17 2.38
C THR A 83 -8.81 -8.95 1.06
N PRO A 84 -9.22 -10.23 1.04
CA PRO A 84 -9.29 -11.01 -0.20
C PRO A 84 -10.05 -10.29 -1.33
N ASN A 85 -11.01 -9.42 -0.98
CA ASN A 85 -11.74 -8.62 -1.94
C ASN A 85 -10.89 -7.50 -2.57
N GLN A 86 -9.99 -6.86 -1.81
CA GLN A 86 -9.06 -5.88 -2.39
C GLN A 86 -8.07 -6.56 -3.34
N ALA A 87 -7.53 -7.71 -2.96
CA ALA A 87 -6.67 -8.51 -3.86
C ALA A 87 -7.43 -8.89 -5.15
N LYS A 88 -8.66 -9.40 -5.04
CA LYS A 88 -9.52 -9.70 -6.21
C LYS A 88 -9.77 -8.46 -7.07
N ARG A 89 -10.07 -7.30 -6.48
CA ARG A 89 -10.26 -6.02 -7.20
C ARG A 89 -8.99 -5.52 -7.87
N PHE A 90 -7.83 -5.72 -7.25
CA PHE A 90 -6.54 -5.39 -7.84
C PHE A 90 -6.29 -6.26 -9.08
N PHE A 91 -6.40 -7.59 -8.94
CA PHE A 91 -6.20 -8.53 -10.06
C PHE A 91 -7.31 -8.49 -11.12
N SER A 92 -8.48 -7.93 -10.83
CA SER A 92 -9.51 -7.67 -11.85
C SER A 92 -9.22 -6.42 -12.68
N ARG A 93 -8.50 -5.44 -12.11
CA ARG A 93 -8.19 -4.16 -12.78
C ARG A 93 -6.85 -4.14 -13.48
N TYR A 94 -5.87 -4.85 -12.92
CA TYR A 94 -4.50 -4.92 -13.44
C TYR A 94 -4.17 -6.34 -13.87
N ASP A 95 -3.54 -6.49 -15.03
CA ASP A 95 -2.81 -7.70 -15.36
C ASP A 95 -1.38 -7.55 -14.86
N LEU A 96 -0.86 -8.64 -14.30
CA LEU A 96 0.57 -8.86 -14.15
C LEU A 96 1.15 -8.96 -15.57
N LEU A 97 1.68 -7.85 -16.07
CA LEU A 97 2.08 -7.73 -17.47
C LEU A 97 3.38 -8.45 -17.77
N ILE A 98 4.23 -8.57 -16.76
CA ILE A 98 5.56 -9.15 -16.94
C ILE A 98 5.72 -10.17 -15.82
N HIS A 99 5.99 -11.41 -16.22
CA HIS A 99 6.54 -12.42 -15.32
C HIS A 99 7.57 -11.74 -14.42
N HIS A 100 7.45 -11.89 -13.10
CA HIS A 100 8.49 -11.50 -12.14
C HIS A 100 9.86 -11.71 -12.78
N ILE A 101 10.56 -10.61 -13.12
CA ILE A 101 11.89 -10.71 -13.72
C ILE A 101 12.78 -11.22 -12.58
N PRO A 102 13.27 -12.47 -12.63
CA PRO A 102 14.17 -12.96 -11.60
C PRO A 102 15.37 -12.02 -11.52
N ASN A 103 15.96 -11.89 -10.32
CA ASN A 103 17.12 -11.01 -10.11
C ASN A 103 18.09 -11.12 -11.27
N THR A 104 18.29 -10.03 -11.99
CA THR A 104 19.35 -9.91 -12.99
C THR A 104 20.70 -10.11 -12.30
N GLU A 105 21.77 -10.34 -13.05
CA GLU A 105 23.14 -10.44 -12.47
C GLU A 105 23.53 -9.18 -11.67
N SER A 106 22.83 -8.06 -11.88
CA SER A 106 22.95 -6.81 -11.10
C SER A 106 22.15 -6.78 -9.79
N GLY A 107 21.42 -7.85 -9.43
CA GLY A 107 20.63 -7.93 -8.20
C GLY A 107 19.30 -7.16 -8.21
N PHE A 108 18.82 -6.74 -9.39
CA PHE A 108 17.59 -5.96 -9.52
C PHE A 108 16.45 -6.85 -10.03
N SER A 109 15.30 -6.83 -9.34
CA SER A 109 14.06 -7.42 -9.82
C SER A 109 12.99 -6.33 -9.92
N ALA A 110 12.18 -6.42 -10.97
CA ALA A 110 11.07 -5.51 -11.20
C ALA A 110 9.83 -6.31 -11.63
N THR A 111 8.67 -5.91 -11.10
CA THR A 111 7.38 -6.46 -11.50
C THR A 111 6.55 -5.32 -12.09
N LEU A 112 6.13 -5.45 -13.35
CA LEU A 112 5.41 -4.41 -14.09
C LEU A 112 3.92 -4.75 -14.21
N PHE A 113 3.07 -3.72 -14.07
CA PHE A 113 1.61 -3.85 -14.10
C PHE A 113 1.02 -3.03 -15.24
N GLY A 114 0.00 -3.59 -15.87
CA GLY A 114 -0.79 -2.88 -16.88
C GLY A 114 -2.26 -2.87 -16.52
N GLU A 115 -2.88 -1.70 -16.56
CA GLU A 115 -4.34 -1.60 -16.45
C GLU A 115 -4.99 -2.31 -17.64
N LYS A 116 -5.81 -3.34 -17.37
CA LYS A 116 -6.40 -4.20 -18.42
C LYS A 116 -7.15 -3.40 -19.48
N ARG A 117 -7.84 -2.34 -19.05
CA ARG A 117 -8.66 -1.47 -19.91
C ARG A 117 -7.86 -0.57 -20.85
N LYS A 118 -6.55 -0.41 -20.62
CA LYS A 118 -5.66 0.42 -21.42
C LYS A 118 -4.69 -0.39 -22.28
N GLN A 119 -4.71 -1.72 -22.17
CA GLN A 119 -3.93 -2.60 -23.04
C GLN A 119 -4.59 -2.62 -24.41
N ARG A 120 -4.04 -1.87 -25.38
CA ARG A 120 -4.65 -1.70 -26.70
C ARG A 120 -4.36 -2.83 -27.68
N ASN A 121 -3.40 -3.71 -27.42
CA ASN A 121 -3.13 -4.89 -28.25
C ASN A 121 -2.46 -5.98 -27.42
N THR A 122 -2.98 -7.21 -27.50
CA THR A 122 -2.48 -8.40 -26.81
C THR A 122 -1.21 -8.97 -27.48
N GLU A 123 -0.84 -8.45 -28.65
CA GLU A 123 0.27 -8.93 -29.50
C GLU A 123 1.66 -8.52 -29.01
N SER A 124 1.76 -7.56 -28.08
CA SER A 124 3.05 -7.20 -27.45
C SER A 124 3.39 -8.06 -26.22
N LYS A 125 2.65 -9.15 -25.96
CA LYS A 125 2.88 -10.04 -24.80
C LYS A 125 3.93 -11.13 -25.03
N GLY A 126 4.72 -11.04 -26.10
CA GLY A 126 5.88 -11.90 -26.30
C GLY A 126 7.00 -11.15 -27.00
N VAL A 127 8.00 -10.74 -26.24
CA VAL A 127 9.38 -10.65 -26.75
C VAL A 127 10.24 -11.39 -25.74
N ILE A 128 11.06 -12.28 -26.32
CA ILE A 128 11.88 -13.37 -25.78
C ILE A 128 12.69 -12.96 -24.55
#